data_AF-A0A0S8IDL4-F1
#
_entry.id   AF-A0A0S8IDL4-F1
#
_cell.length_a   1.000
_cell.length_b   1.000
_cell.length_c   1.000
_cell.angle_alpha   90.00
_cell.angle_beta   90.00
_cell.angle_gamma   90.00
#
_symmetry.space_group_name_H-M   'P 1'
#
loop_
_entity.id
_entity.type
_entity.pdbx_description
1 polymer ?
#
loop_
_entity_poly.entity_id
_entity_poly.type
_entity_poly.pdbx_seq_one_letter_code
_entity_poly.pdbx_strand_id
1 'polypeptide(L)'
;MKFDRLLIKLLALSFSILSYGITEAQQSTNVMSKKERIIAYQIPEDSLKSISTQELLERCMNFPYLIDIYLVEDISLIFPYIIKSFNGFVEFFSSREDAGVVILNAYQNIQPDIIATKSTIVEKYYAAFRFDCISLFLAQEEILNQLKGSEKIAIRALLQKNDQMDNYNYNSGEIIYDIFSKNFISYALAKYLQKSGSISFTTLKNNNSEINESLSHFRIRALGENSIKEIKNIAINYIKN
;
A
#
# COMPACT_ATOMS: atom_id res chain seq x y z
N MET A 1 9.89 7.30 -20.30
CA MET A 1 9.35 6.53 -19.15
C MET A 1 10.38 6.08 -18.09
N LYS A 2 11.63 6.58 -18.07
CA LYS A 2 12.59 6.39 -16.95
C LYS A 2 12.63 7.58 -15.96
N PHE A 3 12.04 8.72 -16.34
CA PHE A 3 12.14 9.99 -15.60
C PHE A 3 11.28 10.04 -14.32
N ASP A 4 10.08 9.42 -14.30
CA ASP A 4 9.21 9.44 -13.12
C ASP A 4 9.77 8.64 -11.94
N ARG A 5 10.48 7.54 -12.20
CA ARG A 5 11.12 6.73 -11.13
C ARG A 5 12.25 7.45 -10.42
N LEU A 6 13.01 8.28 -11.15
CA LEU A 6 14.09 9.07 -10.55
C LEU A 6 13.50 10.19 -9.70
N LEU A 7 12.41 10.81 -10.17
CA LEU A 7 11.68 11.84 -9.44
C LEU A 7 11.09 11.26 -8.15
N ILE A 8 10.34 10.15 -8.19
CA ILE A 8 9.80 9.49 -6.99
C ILE A 8 10.91 9.09 -6.00
N LYS A 9 12.05 8.57 -6.49
CA LYS A 9 13.22 8.27 -5.63
C LYS A 9 13.80 9.53 -4.99
N LEU A 10 13.94 10.63 -5.74
CA LEU A 10 14.43 11.92 -5.24
C LEU A 10 13.43 12.57 -4.26
N LEU A 11 12.13 12.42 -4.50
CA LEU A 11 11.05 12.93 -3.65
C LEU A 11 10.92 12.11 -2.35
N ALA A 12 11.07 10.79 -2.42
CA ALA A 12 11.15 9.92 -1.24
C ALA A 12 12.40 10.24 -0.40
N LEU A 13 13.54 10.47 -1.05
CA LEU A 13 14.76 10.90 -0.37
C LEU A 13 14.55 12.27 0.29
N SER A 14 14.00 13.26 -0.41
CA SER A 14 13.79 14.60 0.12
C SER A 14 12.74 14.64 1.24
N PHE A 15 11.65 13.89 1.13
CA PHE A 15 10.66 13.78 2.20
C PHE A 15 11.21 13.00 3.39
N SER A 16 12.01 11.94 3.17
CA SER A 16 12.70 11.27 4.27
C SER A 16 13.62 12.26 4.99
N ILE A 17 14.43 13.03 4.27
CA ILE A 17 15.31 14.08 4.80
C ILE A 17 14.52 15.15 5.59
N LEU A 18 13.37 15.59 5.08
CA LEU A 18 12.51 16.59 5.74
C LEU A 18 11.75 16.04 6.96
N SER A 19 11.19 14.83 6.86
CA SER A 19 10.49 14.14 7.96
C SER A 19 11.42 13.60 9.04
N TYR A 20 12.70 13.37 8.73
CA TYR A 20 13.74 13.06 9.71
C TYR A 20 14.15 14.26 10.57
N GLY A 21 13.58 15.46 10.38
CA GLY A 21 13.91 16.59 11.24
C GLY A 21 15.43 16.82 11.31
N ILE A 22 16.09 16.99 10.16
CA ILE A 22 17.45 17.55 10.14
C ILE A 22 17.40 19.08 10.45
N THR A 23 16.55 19.49 11.38
CA THR A 23 16.49 20.88 11.88
C THR A 23 16.62 20.98 13.40
N GLU A 24 16.64 19.88 14.15
CA GLU A 24 17.09 19.92 15.56
C GLU A 24 18.09 18.82 15.95
N ALA A 25 18.22 17.74 15.17
CA ALA A 25 19.19 16.68 15.45
C ALA A 25 20.64 17.00 15.02
N GLN A 26 20.89 18.13 14.35
CA GLN A 26 22.24 18.54 13.90
C GLN A 26 22.96 19.52 14.86
N GLN A 27 22.51 19.65 16.11
CA GLN A 27 23.35 20.21 17.17
C GLN A 27 24.10 19.14 17.99
N SER A 28 23.91 17.85 17.71
CA SER A 28 24.72 16.79 18.30
C SER A 28 25.38 15.95 17.22
N THR A 29 26.67 15.69 17.37
CA THR A 29 27.54 14.96 16.42
C THR A 29 27.25 13.46 16.33
N ASN A 30 26.03 13.01 16.64
CA ASN A 30 25.66 11.59 16.69
C ASN A 30 24.58 11.26 15.65
N VAL A 31 25.01 10.91 14.44
CA VAL A 31 24.10 10.38 13.41
C VAL A 31 23.69 8.96 13.83
N MET A 32 22.50 8.82 14.43
CA MET A 32 21.93 7.51 14.73
C MET A 32 21.87 6.65 13.45
N SER A 33 22.29 5.40 13.54
CA SER A 33 22.12 4.39 12.50
C SER A 33 20.64 4.11 12.21
N LYS A 34 20.33 3.53 11.03
CA LYS A 34 18.95 3.12 10.69
C LYS A 34 18.35 2.20 11.76
N LYS A 35 19.16 1.31 12.33
CA LYS A 35 18.76 0.39 13.40
C LYS A 35 18.36 1.13 14.68
N GLU A 36 19.17 2.11 15.11
CA GLU A 36 18.87 2.93 16.30
C GLU A 36 17.60 3.77 16.10
N ARG A 37 17.40 4.32 14.90
CA ARG A 37 16.16 5.04 14.58
C ARG A 37 14.94 4.13 14.61
N ILE A 38 15.02 2.91 14.06
CA ILE A 38 13.95 1.92 14.15
C ILE A 38 13.61 1.58 15.60
N ILE A 39 14.61 1.47 16.49
CA ILE A 39 14.40 1.27 17.93
C ILE A 39 13.60 2.43 18.52
N ALA A 40 13.93 3.67 18.15
CA ALA A 40 13.22 4.86 18.63
C ALA A 40 11.75 4.93 18.16
N TYR A 41 11.40 4.27 17.04
CA TYR A 41 10.02 4.21 16.55
C TYR A 41 9.19 3.09 17.18
N GLN A 42 9.77 2.18 17.98
CA GLN A 42 8.99 1.11 18.61
C GLN A 42 7.94 1.70 19.56
N ILE A 43 6.73 1.15 19.55
CA ILE A 43 5.69 1.52 20.50
C ILE A 43 5.98 0.81 21.84
N PRO A 44 5.99 1.50 22.99
CA PRO A 44 6.12 0.85 24.29
C PRO A 44 5.08 -0.26 24.48
N GLU A 45 5.44 -1.38 25.11
CA GLU A 45 4.57 -2.57 25.17
C GLU A 45 3.19 -2.29 25.80
N ASP A 46 3.16 -1.51 26.88
CA ASP A 46 1.92 -1.12 27.56
C ASP A 46 1.02 -0.25 26.66
N SER A 47 1.63 0.65 25.88
CA SER A 47 0.91 1.45 24.88
C SER A 47 0.42 0.58 23.73
N LEU A 48 1.25 -0.35 23.23
CA LEU A 48 0.93 -1.18 22.07
C LEU A 48 -0.33 -2.02 22.27
N LYS A 49 -0.54 -2.53 23.50
CA LYS A 49 -1.72 -3.32 23.86
C LYS A 49 -2.97 -2.47 24.13
N SER A 50 -2.80 -1.20 24.51
CA SER A 50 -3.91 -0.34 24.93
C SER A 50 -4.46 0.56 23.82
N ILE A 51 -3.66 0.90 22.81
CA ILE A 51 -4.14 1.71 21.67
C ILE A 51 -5.16 0.92 20.82
N SER A 52 -6.08 1.67 20.22
CA SER A 52 -7.07 1.10 19.29
C SER A 52 -6.40 0.60 18.01
N THR A 53 -7.03 -0.36 17.33
CA THR A 53 -6.53 -0.85 16.03
C THR A 53 -6.49 0.25 14.96
N GLN A 54 -7.40 1.24 15.03
CA GLN A 54 -7.38 2.43 14.17
C GLN A 54 -6.15 3.30 14.44
N GLU A 55 -5.86 3.62 15.70
CA GLU A 55 -4.66 4.38 16.05
C GLU A 55 -3.40 3.60 15.65
N LEU A 56 -3.37 2.29 15.87
CA LEU A 56 -2.27 1.43 15.46
C LEU A 56 -2.04 1.47 13.93
N LEU A 57 -3.11 1.41 13.13
CA LEU A 57 -3.03 1.59 11.68
C LEU A 57 -2.41 2.94 11.31
N GLU A 58 -2.78 4.02 11.99
CA GLU A 58 -2.21 5.35 11.75
C GLU A 58 -0.72 5.40 12.09
N ARG A 59 -0.28 4.77 13.19
CA ARG A 59 1.15 4.64 13.52
C ARG A 59 1.90 3.86 12.43
N CYS A 60 1.34 2.74 11.98
CA CYS A 60 1.86 1.93 10.88
C CYS A 60 2.01 2.74 9.58
N MET A 61 0.99 3.52 9.22
CA MET A 61 1.00 4.36 8.01
C MET A 61 1.96 5.55 8.08
N ASN A 62 2.32 5.98 9.30
CA ASN A 62 3.30 7.04 9.54
C ASN A 62 4.72 6.49 9.79
N PHE A 63 4.95 5.18 9.67
CA PHE A 63 6.28 4.60 9.82
C PHE A 63 7.21 5.08 8.70
N PRO A 64 8.30 5.82 8.99
CA PRO A 64 9.05 6.53 7.96
C PRO A 64 9.72 5.64 6.92
N TYR A 65 10.05 4.39 7.28
CA TYR A 65 10.71 3.45 6.37
C TYR A 65 9.74 2.69 5.47
N LEU A 66 8.43 2.95 5.58
CA LEU A 66 7.45 2.34 4.67
C LEU A 66 7.75 2.73 3.22
N ILE A 67 8.26 3.95 2.99
CA ILE A 67 8.66 4.46 1.68
C ILE A 67 9.76 3.63 0.99
N ASP A 68 10.50 2.79 1.72
CA ASP A 68 11.51 1.90 1.13
C ASP A 68 10.88 0.93 0.11
N ILE A 69 9.58 0.63 0.23
CA ILE A 69 8.80 -0.15 -0.75
C ILE A 69 8.89 0.47 -2.15
N TYR A 70 8.95 1.80 -2.24
CA TYR A 70 9.06 2.52 -3.51
C TYR A 70 10.47 2.49 -4.11
N LEU A 71 11.49 2.29 -3.28
CA LEU A 71 12.89 2.40 -3.70
C LEU A 71 13.44 1.13 -4.36
N VAL A 72 12.83 -0.03 -4.08
CA VAL A 72 13.25 -1.34 -4.60
C VAL A 72 12.39 -1.78 -5.79
N GLU A 73 12.96 -2.58 -6.69
CA GLU A 73 12.18 -3.20 -7.77
C GLU A 73 11.41 -4.42 -7.29
N ASP A 74 12.05 -5.24 -6.45
CA ASP A 74 11.47 -6.43 -5.87
C ASP A 74 10.96 -6.15 -4.45
N ILE A 75 9.65 -5.91 -4.35
CA ILE A 75 8.97 -5.62 -3.08
C ILE A 75 9.01 -6.85 -2.15
N SER A 76 9.13 -8.06 -2.71
CA SER A 76 9.18 -9.32 -1.94
C SER A 76 10.37 -9.39 -0.99
N LEU A 77 11.47 -8.73 -1.35
CA LEU A 77 12.69 -8.72 -0.55
C LEU A 77 12.61 -7.75 0.63
N ILE A 78 11.92 -6.62 0.46
CA ILE A 78 11.92 -5.54 1.47
C ILE A 78 10.70 -5.57 2.38
N PHE A 79 9.54 -5.93 1.85
CA PHE A 79 8.29 -5.80 2.58
C PHE A 79 8.26 -6.66 3.87
N PRO A 80 8.64 -7.95 3.84
CA PRO A 80 8.70 -8.76 5.07
C PRO A 80 9.67 -8.20 6.10
N TYR A 81 10.76 -7.56 5.65
CA TYR A 81 11.72 -6.91 6.55
C TYR A 81 11.11 -5.67 7.22
N ILE A 82 10.41 -4.82 6.46
CA ILE A 82 9.73 -3.63 6.99
C ILE A 82 8.71 -4.05 8.06
N ILE A 83 7.83 -5.01 7.74
CA ILE A 83 6.80 -5.50 8.66
C ILE A 83 7.40 -6.06 9.96
N LYS A 84 8.53 -6.78 9.87
CA LYS A 84 9.22 -7.31 11.07
C LYS A 84 10.02 -6.27 11.85
N SER A 85 10.35 -5.13 11.25
CA SER A 85 11.22 -4.12 11.87
C SER A 85 10.50 -3.21 12.87
N PHE A 86 9.15 -3.13 12.81
CA PHE A 86 8.35 -2.26 13.66
C PHE A 86 7.28 -3.08 14.38
N ASN A 87 7.30 -3.05 15.72
CA ASN A 87 6.35 -3.82 16.54
C ASN A 87 4.88 -3.46 16.31
N GLY A 88 4.60 -2.24 15.83
CA GLY A 88 3.24 -1.87 15.44
C GLY A 88 2.71 -2.67 14.25
N PHE A 89 3.53 -2.96 13.24
CA PHE A 89 3.11 -3.82 12.13
C PHE A 89 2.90 -5.26 12.60
N VAL A 90 3.81 -5.79 13.41
CA VAL A 90 3.69 -7.13 13.97
C VAL A 90 2.37 -7.28 14.72
N GLU A 91 2.07 -6.34 15.63
CA GLU A 91 0.80 -6.32 16.37
C GLU A 91 -0.40 -6.20 15.43
N PHE A 92 -0.34 -5.30 14.45
CA PHE A 92 -1.45 -5.03 13.53
C PHE A 92 -1.82 -6.25 12.69
N PHE A 93 -0.84 -6.92 12.08
CA PHE A 93 -1.09 -8.06 11.19
C PHE A 93 -1.29 -9.37 11.95
N SER A 94 -0.64 -9.56 13.11
CA SER A 94 -0.62 -10.86 13.80
C SER A 94 -1.51 -10.96 15.04
N SER A 95 -1.79 -9.85 15.73
CA SER A 95 -2.51 -9.87 17.02
C SER A 95 -3.92 -9.29 16.95
N ARG A 96 -4.16 -8.29 16.08
CA ARG A 96 -5.45 -7.58 16.01
C ARG A 96 -6.46 -8.32 15.13
N GLU A 97 -7.49 -8.88 15.77
CA GLU A 97 -8.55 -9.65 15.09
C GLU A 97 -9.49 -8.77 14.23
N ASP A 98 -9.53 -7.46 14.49
CA ASP A 98 -10.35 -6.48 13.78
C ASP A 98 -9.57 -5.68 12.71
N ALA A 99 -8.28 -5.99 12.50
CA ALA A 99 -7.40 -5.26 11.60
C ALA A 99 -7.95 -5.13 10.17
N GLY A 100 -8.52 -6.21 9.63
CA GLY A 100 -9.10 -6.26 8.29
C GLY A 100 -10.29 -5.34 8.13
N VAL A 101 -11.19 -5.29 9.12
CA VAL A 101 -12.35 -4.38 9.11
C VAL A 101 -11.88 -2.93 9.22
N VAL A 102 -10.95 -2.66 10.14
CA VAL A 102 -10.40 -1.31 10.35
C VAL A 102 -9.73 -0.76 9.11
N ILE A 103 -8.85 -1.53 8.47
CA ILE A 103 -8.15 -1.05 7.28
C ILE A 103 -9.08 -0.90 6.07
N LEU A 104 -10.06 -1.78 5.90
CA LEU A 104 -11.05 -1.65 4.84
C LEU A 104 -11.91 -0.39 5.03
N ASN A 105 -12.37 -0.13 6.26
CA ASN A 105 -13.12 1.09 6.58
C ASN A 105 -12.27 2.34 6.34
N ALA A 106 -11.00 2.35 6.78
CA ALA A 106 -10.09 3.45 6.51
C ALA A 106 -9.92 3.71 5.00
N TYR A 107 -9.77 2.64 4.20
CA TYR A 107 -9.63 2.72 2.76
C TYR A 107 -10.88 3.25 2.05
N GLN A 108 -12.08 2.86 2.52
CA GLN A 108 -13.35 3.35 1.96
C GLN A 108 -13.53 4.85 2.23
N ASN A 109 -13.14 5.32 3.41
CA ASN A 109 -13.40 6.70 3.85
C ASN A 109 -12.40 7.72 3.27
N ILE A 110 -11.16 7.34 2.99
CA ILE A 110 -10.16 8.26 2.44
C ILE A 110 -10.42 8.57 0.96
N GLN A 111 -10.56 9.85 0.58
CA GLN A 111 -10.81 10.24 -0.82
C GLN A 111 -9.51 10.63 -1.54
N PRO A 112 -9.26 10.16 -2.79
CA PRO A 112 -8.07 10.52 -3.56
C PRO A 112 -7.86 12.02 -3.81
N ASP A 113 -8.93 12.80 -3.86
CA ASP A 113 -8.89 14.25 -4.03
C ASP A 113 -8.25 15.01 -2.85
N ILE A 114 -8.00 14.34 -1.71
CA ILE A 114 -7.19 14.88 -0.60
C ILE A 114 -5.79 15.34 -1.06
N ILE A 115 -5.31 14.83 -2.19
CA ILE A 115 -4.07 15.27 -2.83
C ILE A 115 -4.14 16.73 -3.27
N ALA A 116 -5.32 17.24 -3.65
CA ALA A 116 -5.50 18.64 -4.02
C ALA A 116 -5.24 19.59 -2.84
N THR A 117 -5.32 19.11 -1.59
CA THR A 117 -5.05 19.93 -0.40
C THR A 117 -3.55 20.01 -0.07
N LYS A 118 -2.67 19.42 -0.88
CA LYS A 118 -1.23 19.38 -0.65
C LYS A 118 -0.54 20.50 -1.42
N SER A 119 0.39 21.17 -0.76
CA SER A 119 1.02 22.40 -1.28
C SER A 119 2.12 22.08 -2.30
N THR A 120 2.78 20.94 -2.15
CA THR A 120 3.91 20.54 -2.99
C THR A 120 3.65 19.22 -3.71
N ILE A 121 4.29 19.04 -4.86
CA ILE A 121 4.27 17.77 -5.59
C ILE A 121 4.78 16.59 -4.73
N VAL A 122 5.73 16.85 -3.83
CA VAL A 122 6.26 15.86 -2.88
C VAL A 122 5.13 15.34 -1.97
N GLU A 123 4.39 16.26 -1.34
CA GLU A 123 3.30 15.93 -0.44
C GLU A 123 2.15 15.22 -1.17
N LYS A 124 1.90 15.59 -2.43
CA LYS A 124 0.94 14.92 -3.31
C LYS A 124 1.31 13.45 -3.51
N TYR A 125 2.54 13.17 -3.96
CA TYR A 125 3.01 11.79 -4.14
C TYR A 125 3.08 11.01 -2.83
N TYR A 126 3.46 11.66 -1.72
CA TYR A 126 3.44 11.01 -0.41
C TYR A 126 2.03 10.64 0.04
N ALA A 127 1.04 11.49 -0.23
CA ALA A 127 -0.37 11.17 0.00
C ALA A 127 -0.84 10.02 -0.91
N ALA A 128 -0.46 10.02 -2.20
CA ALA A 128 -0.75 8.91 -3.13
C ALA A 128 -0.16 7.59 -2.62
N PHE A 129 1.08 7.61 -2.14
CA PHE A 129 1.78 6.44 -1.61
C PHE A 129 1.02 5.76 -0.45
N ARG A 130 0.31 6.53 0.37
CA ARG A 130 -0.50 5.96 1.46
C ARG A 130 -1.62 5.06 0.91
N PHE A 131 -2.23 5.39 -0.22
CA PHE A 131 -3.25 4.55 -0.83
C PHE A 131 -2.66 3.23 -1.36
N ASP A 132 -1.47 3.30 -1.94
CA ASP A 132 -0.75 2.11 -2.42
C ASP A 132 -0.42 1.18 -1.26
N CYS A 133 0.10 1.73 -0.15
CA CYS A 133 0.38 0.94 1.05
C CYS A 133 -0.87 0.29 1.63
N ILE A 134 -1.98 1.01 1.71
CA ILE A 134 -3.23 0.41 2.20
C ILE A 134 -3.70 -0.71 1.26
N SER A 135 -3.58 -0.52 -0.06
CA SER A 135 -3.91 -1.57 -1.05
C SER A 135 -3.00 -2.80 -0.88
N LEU A 136 -1.71 -2.58 -0.58
CA LEU A 136 -0.76 -3.63 -0.26
C LEU A 136 -1.12 -4.38 1.02
N PHE A 137 -1.49 -3.64 2.07
CA PHE A 137 -1.86 -4.21 3.37
C PHE A 137 -3.16 -5.01 3.27
N LEU A 138 -4.15 -4.54 2.50
CA LEU A 138 -5.38 -5.28 2.18
C LEU A 138 -5.12 -6.59 1.44
N ALA A 139 -3.97 -6.74 0.79
CA ALA A 139 -3.56 -7.92 0.04
C ALA A 139 -2.76 -8.93 0.89
N GLN A 140 -2.48 -8.63 2.16
CA GLN A 140 -1.77 -9.54 3.06
C GLN A 140 -2.65 -10.70 3.49
N GLU A 141 -2.05 -11.87 3.69
CA GLU A 141 -2.78 -13.12 3.92
C GLU A 141 -3.62 -13.07 5.20
N GLU A 142 -3.09 -12.45 6.25
CA GLU A 142 -3.76 -12.24 7.53
C GLU A 142 -5.04 -11.40 7.35
N ILE A 143 -4.95 -10.31 6.57
CA ILE A 143 -6.09 -9.44 6.29
C ILE A 143 -7.12 -10.13 5.38
N LEU A 144 -6.66 -10.84 4.34
CA LEU A 144 -7.53 -11.63 3.47
C LEU A 144 -8.32 -12.68 4.25
N ASN A 145 -7.69 -13.31 5.25
CA ASN A 145 -8.35 -14.29 6.10
C ASN A 145 -9.41 -13.66 7.00
N GLN A 146 -9.13 -12.49 7.59
CA GLN A 146 -10.11 -11.75 8.41
C GLN A 146 -11.30 -11.24 7.60
N LEU A 147 -11.09 -10.92 6.32
CA LEU A 147 -12.13 -10.44 5.41
C LEU A 147 -12.82 -11.56 4.61
N LYS A 148 -12.59 -12.83 4.97
CA LYS A 148 -13.26 -13.98 4.34
C LYS A 148 -14.79 -13.86 4.49
N GLY A 149 -15.51 -14.06 3.39
CA GLY A 149 -16.96 -13.82 3.29
C GLY A 149 -17.34 -12.36 3.00
N SER A 150 -16.40 -11.41 3.12
CA SER A 150 -16.58 -9.99 2.79
C SER A 150 -15.78 -9.57 1.55
N GLU A 151 -15.31 -10.52 0.74
CA GLU A 151 -14.42 -10.28 -0.40
C GLU A 151 -15.06 -9.32 -1.42
N LYS A 152 -16.36 -9.45 -1.67
CA LYS A 152 -17.08 -8.54 -2.59
C LYS A 152 -17.08 -7.09 -2.09
N ILE A 153 -17.08 -6.85 -0.78
CA ILE A 153 -17.01 -5.50 -0.20
C ILE A 153 -15.62 -4.93 -0.44
N ALA A 154 -14.57 -5.69 -0.15
CA ALA A 154 -13.18 -5.29 -0.40
C ALA A 154 -12.92 -5.02 -1.89
N ILE A 155 -13.38 -5.91 -2.79
CA ILE A 155 -13.26 -5.73 -4.23
C ILE A 155 -13.98 -4.46 -4.70
N ARG A 156 -15.20 -4.19 -4.21
CA ARG A 156 -15.91 -2.94 -4.55
C ARG A 156 -15.13 -1.71 -4.10
N ALA A 157 -14.56 -1.73 -2.89
CA ALA A 157 -13.77 -0.62 -2.38
C ALA A 157 -12.51 -0.36 -3.25
N LEU A 158 -11.80 -1.43 -3.65
CA LEU A 158 -10.64 -1.36 -4.56
C LEU A 158 -11.01 -0.81 -5.94
N LEU A 159 -12.10 -1.30 -6.54
CA LEU A 159 -12.59 -0.81 -7.83
C LEU A 159 -13.01 0.67 -7.76
N GLN A 160 -13.80 1.02 -6.74
CA GLN A 160 -14.22 2.40 -6.52
C GLN A 160 -13.01 3.32 -6.32
N LYS A 161 -11.99 2.88 -5.58
CA LYS A 161 -10.79 3.69 -5.38
C LYS A 161 -10.04 3.93 -6.67
N ASN A 162 -9.88 2.90 -7.51
CA ASN A 162 -9.27 3.04 -8.81
C ASN A 162 -10.02 4.07 -9.67
N ASP A 163 -11.35 4.00 -9.72
CA ASP A 163 -12.16 4.95 -10.51
C ASP A 163 -12.03 6.38 -9.97
N GLN A 164 -11.98 6.55 -8.65
CA GLN A 164 -11.75 7.86 -8.02
C GLN A 164 -10.36 8.45 -8.37
N MET A 165 -9.32 7.60 -8.40
CA MET A 165 -7.96 8.00 -8.79
C MET A 165 -7.89 8.38 -10.28
N ASP A 166 -8.52 7.60 -11.16
CA ASP A 166 -8.60 7.90 -12.60
C ASP A 166 -9.35 9.22 -12.83
N ASN A 167 -10.46 9.44 -12.13
CA ASN A 167 -11.22 10.70 -12.21
C ASN A 167 -10.42 11.90 -11.70
N TYR A 168 -9.64 11.75 -10.62
CA TYR A 168 -8.75 12.81 -10.14
C TYR A 168 -7.73 13.20 -11.21
N ASN A 169 -7.01 12.23 -11.79
CA ASN A 169 -6.02 12.51 -12.82
C ASN A 169 -6.66 13.19 -14.04
N TYR A 170 -7.82 12.71 -14.49
CA TYR A 170 -8.56 13.30 -15.61
C TYR A 170 -8.96 14.76 -15.35
N ASN A 171 -9.56 15.04 -14.19
CA ASN A 171 -10.06 16.37 -13.84
C ASN A 171 -8.96 17.37 -13.53
N SER A 172 -7.86 16.92 -12.91
CA SER A 172 -6.72 17.79 -12.55
C SER A 172 -5.76 18.02 -13.71
N GLY A 173 -5.72 17.12 -14.70
CA GLY A 173 -4.68 17.09 -15.72
C GLY A 173 -3.31 16.63 -15.20
N GLU A 174 -3.21 16.21 -13.93
CA GLU A 174 -1.98 15.70 -13.31
C GLU A 174 -1.96 14.16 -13.37
N ILE A 175 -0.79 13.57 -13.64
CA ILE A 175 -0.59 12.12 -13.56
C ILE A 175 0.06 11.79 -12.21
N ILE A 176 -0.76 11.83 -11.13
CA ILE A 176 -0.30 11.48 -9.78
C ILE A 176 -0.49 10.00 -9.52
N TYR A 177 -1.69 9.47 -9.80
CA TYR A 177 -2.00 8.04 -9.68
C TYR A 177 -1.68 7.33 -10.98
N ASP A 178 -0.42 6.99 -11.19
CA ASP A 178 0.06 6.40 -12.43
C ASP A 178 -0.16 4.87 -12.48
N ILE A 179 0.49 4.21 -13.44
CA ILE A 179 0.48 2.75 -13.56
C ILE A 179 0.96 2.03 -12.29
N PHE A 180 1.77 2.71 -11.48
CA PHE A 180 2.28 2.18 -10.23
C PHE A 180 1.14 1.98 -9.21
N SER A 181 0.31 2.98 -8.96
CA SER A 181 -0.85 2.84 -8.08
C SER A 181 -1.83 1.77 -8.58
N LYS A 182 -2.01 1.69 -9.91
CA LYS A 182 -2.86 0.66 -10.54
C LYS A 182 -2.34 -0.76 -10.31
N ASN A 183 -1.03 -0.95 -10.25
CA ASN A 183 -0.43 -2.25 -9.94
C ASN A 183 -0.77 -2.71 -8.52
N PHE A 184 -0.75 -1.81 -7.53
CA PHE A 184 -1.07 -2.16 -6.14
C PHE A 184 -2.52 -2.56 -5.97
N ILE A 185 -3.44 -1.80 -6.58
CA ILE A 185 -4.87 -2.14 -6.58
C ILE A 185 -5.11 -3.46 -7.31
N SER A 186 -4.52 -3.65 -8.49
CA SER A 186 -4.70 -4.87 -9.29
C SER A 186 -4.14 -6.11 -8.60
N TYR A 187 -3.00 -5.97 -7.92
CA TYR A 187 -2.44 -7.03 -7.08
C TYR A 187 -3.42 -7.41 -5.96
N ALA A 188 -3.98 -6.43 -5.24
CA ALA A 188 -4.97 -6.69 -4.21
C ALA A 188 -6.23 -7.37 -4.77
N LEU A 189 -6.78 -6.87 -5.88
CA LEU A 189 -7.92 -7.48 -6.58
C LEU A 189 -7.63 -8.95 -6.96
N ALA A 190 -6.46 -9.21 -7.54
CA ALA A 190 -6.02 -10.55 -7.91
C ALA A 190 -5.94 -11.48 -6.68
N LYS A 191 -5.43 -10.99 -5.54
CA LYS A 191 -5.39 -11.76 -4.29
C LYS A 191 -6.78 -12.11 -3.76
N TYR A 192 -7.74 -11.17 -3.76
CA TYR A 192 -9.12 -11.46 -3.37
C TYR A 192 -9.80 -12.44 -4.33
N LEU A 193 -9.63 -12.28 -5.64
CA LEU A 193 -10.17 -13.20 -6.65
C LEU A 193 -9.59 -14.61 -6.54
N GLN A 194 -8.30 -14.71 -6.23
CA GLN A 194 -7.64 -15.99 -5.98
C GLN A 194 -8.21 -16.64 -4.71
N LYS A 195 -8.31 -15.88 -3.62
CA LYS A 195 -8.78 -16.37 -2.33
C LYS A 195 -10.23 -16.82 -2.37
N SER A 196 -11.06 -16.15 -3.18
CA SER A 196 -12.46 -16.52 -3.38
C SER A 196 -12.69 -17.72 -4.29
N GLY A 197 -11.64 -18.25 -4.94
CA GLY A 197 -11.75 -19.37 -5.86
C GLY A 197 -12.41 -19.03 -7.20
N SER A 198 -12.32 -17.77 -7.64
CA SER A 198 -12.88 -17.34 -8.93
C SER A 198 -12.31 -18.16 -10.09
N ILE A 199 -13.16 -18.95 -10.76
CA ILE A 199 -12.76 -19.83 -11.87
C ILE A 199 -12.17 -19.00 -13.01
N SER A 200 -12.84 -17.91 -13.41
CA SER A 200 -12.36 -17.02 -14.47
C SER A 200 -10.99 -16.44 -14.14
N PHE A 201 -10.75 -16.09 -12.87
CA PHE A 201 -9.44 -15.58 -12.46
C PHE A 201 -8.37 -16.67 -12.47
N THR A 202 -8.68 -17.89 -12.00
CA THR A 202 -7.77 -19.04 -12.08
C THR A 202 -7.35 -19.32 -13.52
N THR A 203 -8.30 -19.30 -14.47
CA THR A 203 -8.00 -19.46 -15.89
C THR A 203 -7.07 -18.35 -16.41
N LEU A 204 -7.36 -17.09 -16.08
CA LEU A 204 -6.51 -15.96 -16.45
C LEU A 204 -5.08 -16.12 -15.91
N LYS A 205 -4.94 -16.40 -14.60
CA LYS A 205 -3.65 -16.57 -13.94
C LYS A 205 -2.81 -17.66 -14.59
N ASN A 206 -3.42 -18.79 -14.95
CA ASN A 206 -2.69 -19.91 -15.56
C ASN A 206 -2.19 -19.59 -16.98
N ASN A 207 -2.85 -18.67 -17.68
CA ASN A 207 -2.53 -18.31 -19.06
C ASN A 207 -1.70 -17.02 -19.18
N ASN A 208 -1.49 -16.29 -18.07
CA ASN A 208 -0.78 -15.02 -18.05
C ASN A 208 0.41 -15.08 -17.08
N SER A 209 1.63 -15.14 -17.63
CA SER A 209 2.87 -15.27 -16.85
C SER A 209 3.12 -14.06 -15.96
N GLU A 210 2.76 -12.83 -16.38
CA GLU A 210 2.92 -11.63 -15.56
C GLU A 210 2.09 -11.71 -14.28
N ILE A 211 0.81 -12.12 -14.41
CA ILE A 211 -0.10 -12.27 -13.27
C ILE A 211 0.39 -13.39 -12.35
N ASN A 212 0.83 -14.50 -12.91
CA ASN A 212 1.37 -15.60 -12.13
C ASN A 212 2.64 -15.20 -11.37
N GLU A 213 3.59 -14.55 -12.03
CA GLU A 213 4.81 -14.05 -11.38
C GLU A 213 4.51 -13.00 -10.31
N SER A 214 3.56 -12.08 -10.58
CA SER A 214 3.15 -11.07 -9.63
C SER A 214 2.64 -11.69 -8.33
N LEU A 215 1.77 -12.70 -8.43
CA LEU A 215 1.19 -13.37 -7.26
C LEU A 215 2.18 -14.31 -6.56
N SER A 216 2.99 -15.05 -7.32
CA SER A 216 3.88 -16.09 -6.77
C SER A 216 5.17 -15.53 -6.19
N HIS A 217 5.66 -14.41 -6.73
CA HIS A 217 6.93 -13.78 -6.32
C HIS A 217 6.72 -12.36 -5.78
N PHE A 218 5.47 -11.97 -5.51
CA PHE A 218 5.12 -10.64 -5.00
C PHE A 218 5.69 -9.49 -5.88
N ARG A 219 5.74 -9.72 -7.20
CA ARG A 219 6.19 -8.78 -8.23
C ARG A 219 5.06 -7.86 -8.66
N ILE A 220 4.63 -6.98 -7.76
CA ILE A 220 3.51 -6.04 -8.01
C ILE A 220 3.76 -5.20 -9.26
N ARG A 221 5.00 -4.76 -9.46
CA ARG A 221 5.39 -3.84 -10.55
C ARG A 221 5.47 -4.49 -11.93
N ALA A 222 5.26 -5.80 -12.03
CA ALA A 222 5.39 -6.55 -13.28
C ALA A 222 4.08 -6.64 -14.07
N LEU A 223 2.95 -6.18 -13.51
CA LEU A 223 1.68 -6.22 -14.21
C LEU A 223 1.64 -5.16 -15.32
N GLY A 224 1.46 -5.59 -16.56
CA GLY A 224 1.19 -4.70 -17.68
C GLY A 224 -0.24 -4.16 -17.68
N GLU A 225 -0.49 -3.13 -18.49
CA GLU A 225 -1.81 -2.50 -18.63
C GLU A 225 -2.92 -3.48 -19.02
N ASN A 226 -2.61 -4.45 -19.90
CA ASN A 226 -3.55 -5.49 -20.30
C ASN A 226 -3.93 -6.39 -19.12
N SER A 227 -2.93 -6.87 -18.37
CA SER A 227 -3.11 -7.69 -17.18
C SER A 227 -3.96 -6.97 -16.12
N ILE A 228 -3.67 -5.68 -15.87
CA ILE A 228 -4.49 -4.81 -14.99
C ILE A 228 -5.94 -4.76 -15.46
N LYS A 229 -6.17 -4.51 -16.75
CA LYS A 229 -7.51 -4.40 -17.34
C LYS A 229 -8.29 -5.71 -17.22
N GLU A 230 -7.65 -6.84 -17.50
CA GLU A 230 -8.27 -8.16 -17.38
C GLU A 230 -8.66 -8.50 -15.93
N ILE A 231 -7.75 -8.24 -14.97
CA ILE A 231 -8.04 -8.40 -13.53
C ILE A 231 -9.26 -7.56 -13.13
N LYS A 232 -9.29 -6.28 -13.53
CA LYS A 232 -10.39 -5.36 -13.23
C LYS A 232 -11.72 -5.86 -13.81
N ASN A 233 -11.73 -6.32 -15.06
CA ASN A 233 -12.93 -6.85 -15.70
C ASN A 233 -13.47 -8.09 -14.98
N ILE A 234 -12.59 -9.02 -14.59
CA ILE A 234 -13.00 -10.20 -13.82
C ILE A 234 -13.55 -9.79 -12.45
N ALA A 235 -12.91 -8.84 -11.77
CA ALA A 235 -13.38 -8.31 -10.49
C ALA A 235 -14.78 -7.70 -10.60
N ILE A 236 -15.04 -6.90 -11.64
CA ILE A 236 -16.36 -6.31 -11.92
C ILE A 236 -17.42 -7.39 -12.14
N ASN A 237 -17.09 -8.45 -12.87
CA ASN A 237 -18.04 -9.54 -13.11
C ASN A 237 -18.27 -10.37 -11.84
N TYR A 238 -17.22 -10.61 -11.04
CA TYR A 238 -17.30 -11.34 -9.78
C TYR A 238 -18.23 -10.70 -8.75
N ILE A 239 -18.31 -9.36 -8.70
CA ILE A 239 -19.20 -8.66 -7.75
C ILE A 239 -20.66 -8.57 -8.21
N LYS A 240 -20.95 -8.88 -9.49
CA LYS A 240 -22.30 -8.86 -10.09
C LYS A 240 -23.01 -10.20 -9.93
N ASN A 241 -22.26 -11.29 -10.05
CA ASN A 241 -22.69 -12.63 -9.64
C ASN A 241 -22.72 -12.70 -8.11
#